data_AF-A0A966J7L5-F1
#
_entry.id   AF-A0A966J7L5-F1
#
_cell.length_a   1.000
_cell.length_b   1.000
_cell.length_c   1.000
_cell.angle_alpha   90.00
_cell.angle_beta   90.00
_cell.angle_gamma   90.00
#
_symmetry.space_group_name_H-M   'P 1'
#
loop_
_entity.id
_entity.type
_entity.pdbx_description
1 polymer ?
#
loop_
_entity_poly.entity_id
_entity_poly.type
_entity_poly.pdbx_seq_one_letter_code
_entity_poly.pdbx_strand_id
1 'polypeptide(L)'
;MSPPSALMIMGSSAPAVDMLAELLRDQPAWRASSLVTTSAHPITEALATLPGLQTPVRVLVIVCSDDDLGNLEALALMDPALRPPVIVCGSLESPEANRAALRAGALDLLPAAPAKA
;
A
#
# COMPACT_ATOMS: atom_id res chain seq x y z
N MET A 1 9.02 24.17 -9.21
CA MET A 1 8.69 23.17 -8.17
C MET A 1 8.07 21.98 -8.89
N SER A 2 8.61 20.77 -8.71
CA SER A 2 8.04 19.56 -9.32
C SER A 2 6.66 19.26 -8.73
N PRO A 3 5.70 18.74 -9.50
CA PRO A 3 4.40 18.36 -8.96
C PRO A 3 4.56 17.24 -7.91
N PRO A 4 3.68 17.21 -6.88
CA PRO A 4 3.74 16.17 -5.86
C PRO A 4 3.46 14.81 -6.50
N SER A 5 4.21 13.80 -6.06
CA SER A 5 4.07 12.43 -6.55
C SER A 5 2.88 11.76 -5.87
N ALA A 6 2.14 10.95 -6.64
CA ALA A 6 0.99 10.26 -6.08
C ALA A 6 1.41 8.97 -5.35
N LEU A 7 0.91 8.82 -4.13
CA LEU A 7 1.15 7.69 -3.24
C LEU A 7 -0.21 7.09 -2.87
N MET A 8 -0.34 5.78 -2.96
CA MET A 8 -1.54 5.07 -2.49
C MET A 8 -1.23 4.27 -1.22
N ILE A 9 -2.13 4.31 -0.26
CA ILE A 9 -2.08 3.53 0.98
C ILE A 9 -3.25 2.56 0.95
N MET A 10 -2.98 1.27 1.10
CA MET A 10 -3.97 0.21 0.98
C MET A 10 -3.85 -0.77 2.12
N GLY A 11 -4.96 -1.24 2.68
CA GLY A 11 -4.96 -2.31 3.68
C GLY A 11 -6.35 -2.63 4.19
N SER A 12 -6.52 -3.74 4.92
CA SER A 12 -7.82 -4.11 5.50
C SER A 12 -8.17 -3.33 6.77
N SER A 13 -7.16 -2.82 7.48
CA SER A 13 -7.35 -2.07 8.71
C SER A 13 -7.55 -0.58 8.42
N ALA A 14 -8.81 -0.13 8.42
CA ALA A 14 -9.14 1.30 8.30
C ALA A 14 -8.36 2.19 9.29
N PRO A 15 -8.25 1.85 10.59
CA PRO A 15 -7.48 2.66 11.54
C PRO A 15 -6.01 2.82 11.17
N ALA A 16 -5.37 1.75 10.68
CA ALA A 16 -3.96 1.79 10.30
C ALA A 16 -3.73 2.53 8.98
N VAL A 17 -4.62 2.35 8.01
CA VAL A 17 -4.63 3.08 6.74
C VAL A 17 -4.83 4.58 6.98
N ASP A 18 -5.83 4.96 7.78
CA ASP A 18 -6.14 6.36 8.07
C ASP A 18 -5.01 7.06 8.82
N MET A 19 -4.38 6.36 9.77
CA MET A 19 -3.23 6.89 10.48
C MET A 19 -2.03 7.18 9.56
N LEU A 20 -1.72 6.28 8.63
CA LEU A 20 -0.67 6.53 7.64
C LEU A 20 -1.04 7.67 6.69
N ALA A 21 -2.32 7.76 6.30
CA ALA A 21 -2.82 8.87 5.50
C ALA A 21 -2.70 10.21 6.24
N GLU A 22 -2.95 10.23 7.55
CA GLU A 22 -2.72 11.39 8.42
C GLU A 22 -1.25 11.79 8.49
N LEU A 23 -0.34 10.83 8.71
CA LEU A 23 1.10 11.08 8.78
C LEU A 23 1.67 11.66 7.48
N LEU A 24 1.10 11.25 6.34
CA LEU A 24 1.55 11.69 5.01
C LEU A 24 0.80 12.93 4.49
N ARG A 25 -0.27 13.37 5.17
CA ARG A 25 -1.11 14.51 4.76
C ARG A 25 -0.31 15.80 4.61
N ASP A 26 0.60 16.06 5.54
CA ASP A 26 1.35 17.32 5.61
C ASP A 26 2.66 17.29 4.79
N GLN A 27 2.89 16.21 4.02
CA GLN A 27 4.09 16.08 3.21
C GLN A 27 3.93 16.76 1.85
N PRO A 28 4.61 17.89 1.58
CA PRO A 28 4.41 18.66 0.34
C PRO A 28 4.90 17.94 -0.92
N ALA A 29 5.72 16.90 -0.76
CA ALA A 29 6.26 16.10 -1.86
C ALA A 29 5.27 15.05 -2.39
N TRP A 30 4.21 14.72 -1.63
CA TRP A 30 3.34 13.59 -1.91
C TRP A 30 1.86 13.98 -1.88
N ARG A 31 1.06 13.27 -2.66
CA ARG A 31 -0.39 13.25 -2.53
C ARG A 31 -0.80 11.83 -2.16
N ALA A 32 -1.11 11.64 -0.88
CA ALA A 32 -1.55 10.35 -0.35
C ALA A 32 -3.05 10.16 -0.59
N SER A 33 -3.41 9.01 -1.17
CA SER A 33 -4.79 8.51 -1.25
C SER A 33 -4.88 7.21 -0.46
N SER A 34 -5.90 7.05 0.36
CA SER A 34 -6.15 5.82 1.12
C SER A 34 -7.25 4.97 0.50
N LEU A 35 -7.12 3.65 0.63
CA LEU A 35 -8.14 2.68 0.25
C LEU A 35 -8.16 1.54 1.26
N VAL A 36 -9.33 1.33 1.89
CA VAL A 36 -9.56 0.20 2.79
C VAL A 36 -10.13 -0.96 1.99
N THR A 37 -9.43 -2.10 2.00
CA THR A 37 -9.81 -3.30 1.24
C THR A 37 -10.52 -4.29 2.16
N THR A 38 -11.81 -4.55 1.93
CA THR A 38 -12.62 -5.43 2.79
C THR A 38 -12.75 -6.87 2.29
N SER A 39 -12.28 -7.14 1.07
CA SER A 39 -12.15 -8.47 0.45
C SER A 39 -11.39 -8.27 -0.87
N ALA A 40 -11.04 -9.36 -1.57
CA ALA A 40 -10.23 -9.41 -2.79
C ALA A 40 -10.82 -8.65 -4.01
N HIS A 41 -11.19 -7.39 -3.84
CA HIS A 41 -11.30 -6.45 -4.93
C HIS A 41 -9.97 -6.47 -5.67
N PRO A 42 -10.00 -6.63 -7.00
CA PRO A 42 -8.77 -6.66 -7.77
C PRO A 42 -8.02 -5.35 -7.50
N ILE A 43 -6.85 -5.43 -6.88
CA ILE A 43 -5.97 -4.26 -6.69
C ILE A 43 -5.74 -3.54 -8.02
N THR A 44 -5.80 -4.28 -9.13
CA THR A 44 -5.82 -3.75 -10.49
C THR A 44 -6.93 -2.75 -10.75
N GLU A 45 -8.16 -3.03 -10.31
CA GLU A 45 -9.32 -2.15 -10.48
C GLU A 45 -9.21 -0.95 -9.54
N ALA A 46 -8.78 -1.16 -8.30
CA ALA A 46 -8.49 -0.08 -7.36
C ALA A 46 -7.44 0.89 -7.91
N LEU A 47 -6.34 0.40 -8.47
CA LEU A 47 -5.29 1.22 -9.10
C LEU A 47 -5.81 1.98 -10.34
N ALA A 48 -6.76 1.40 -11.07
CA ALA A 48 -7.31 1.99 -12.29
C ALA A 48 -8.43 3.01 -12.05
N THR A 49 -9.17 2.89 -10.94
CA THR A 49 -10.42 3.64 -10.69
C THR A 49 -10.26 4.84 -9.78
N LEU A 50 -9.06 5.13 -9.26
CA LEU A 50 -8.85 6.26 -8.33
C LEU A 50 -9.21 7.60 -8.99
N PRO A 51 -10.29 8.26 -8.55
CA PRO A 51 -10.69 9.54 -9.11
C PRO A 51 -9.67 10.61 -8.71
N GLY A 52 -9.14 11.34 -9.69
CA GLY A 52 -8.25 12.49 -9.47
C GLY A 52 -6.75 12.23 -9.61
N LEU A 53 -6.32 11.00 -9.87
CA LEU A 53 -4.94 10.72 -10.27
C LEU A 53 -4.73 11.08 -11.74
N GLN A 54 -4.42 12.35 -12.02
CA GLN A 54 -3.87 12.76 -13.33
C GLN A 54 -2.44 12.22 -13.57
N THR A 55 -1.86 11.55 -12.57
CA THR A 55 -0.50 11.00 -12.58
C THR A 55 -0.57 9.54 -12.18
N PRO A 56 0.29 8.65 -12.72
CA PRO A 56 0.34 7.26 -12.28
C PRO A 56 0.80 7.18 -10.82
N VAL A 57 0.24 6.24 -10.06
CA VAL A 57 0.69 5.92 -8.69
C VAL A 57 2.19 5.59 -8.75
N ARG A 58 3.01 6.38 -8.05
CA ARG A 58 4.48 6.18 -8.04
C ARG A 58 4.91 5.20 -6.98
N VAL A 59 4.16 5.10 -5.89
CA VAL A 59 4.43 4.21 -4.76
C VAL A 59 3.10 3.71 -4.20
N LEU A 60 3.05 2.41 -3.94
CA LEU A 60 1.97 1.76 -3.21
C LEU A 60 2.48 1.34 -1.84
N VAL A 61 1.86 1.84 -0.78
CA VAL A 61 2.07 1.43 0.61
C VAL A 61 0.98 0.44 0.98
N ILE A 62 1.38 -0.76 1.41
CA ILE A 62 0.46 -1.83 1.80
C ILE A 62 0.55 -2.02 3.30
N VAL A 63 -0.59 -1.90 3.95
CA VAL A 63 -0.78 -2.14 5.37
C VAL A 63 -1.31 -3.54 5.56
N CYS A 64 -0.50 -4.41 6.18
CA CYS A 64 -0.84 -5.80 6.38
C CYS A 64 -0.25 -6.35 7.69
N SER A 65 -0.70 -7.54 8.06
CA SER A 65 -0.16 -8.34 9.16
C SER A 65 0.05 -9.77 8.67
N ASP A 66 0.70 -10.59 9.48
CA ASP A 66 0.84 -12.03 9.20
C ASP A 66 -0.52 -12.73 8.93
N ASP A 67 -1.60 -12.24 9.52
CA ASP A 67 -2.95 -12.79 9.34
C ASP A 67 -3.69 -12.26 8.09
N ASP A 68 -3.16 -11.23 7.43
CA ASP A 68 -3.79 -10.61 6.26
C ASP A 68 -2.78 -10.28 5.16
N LEU A 69 -2.51 -11.29 4.33
CA LEU A 69 -1.59 -11.19 3.19
C LEU A 69 -2.31 -11.02 1.85
N GLY A 70 -3.65 -10.96 1.84
CA GLY A 70 -4.44 -11.04 0.61
C GLY A 70 -4.08 -9.97 -0.43
N ASN A 71 -3.73 -8.76 0.03
CA ASN A 71 -3.28 -7.69 -0.85
C ASN A 71 -1.91 -7.97 -1.50
N LEU A 72 -0.98 -8.57 -0.74
CA LEU A 72 0.34 -8.96 -1.27
C LEU A 72 0.21 -10.09 -2.28
N GLU A 73 -0.65 -11.07 -2.00
CA GLU A 73 -0.93 -12.18 -2.91
C GLU A 73 -1.58 -11.70 -4.20
N ALA A 74 -2.55 -10.79 -4.12
CA ALA A 74 -3.19 -10.20 -5.29
C ALA A 74 -2.18 -9.44 -6.19
N LEU A 75 -1.23 -8.71 -5.59
CA LEU A 75 -0.15 -8.05 -6.33
C LEU A 75 0.84 -9.02 -6.94
N ALA A 76 1.16 -10.12 -6.26
CA ALA A 76 2.04 -11.14 -6.79
C ALA A 76 1.49 -11.76 -8.09
N LEU A 77 0.16 -11.80 -8.25
CA LEU A 77 -0.54 -12.27 -9.45
C LEU A 77 -0.62 -11.22 -10.58
N MET A 78 -0.33 -9.94 -10.30
CA MET A 78 -0.29 -8.91 -11.33
C MET A 78 0.93 -9.05 -12.24
N ASP A 79 0.77 -8.62 -13.50
CA ASP A 79 1.89 -8.49 -14.44
C ASP A 79 2.99 -7.61 -13.82
N PRO A 80 4.23 -8.11 -13.66
CA PRO A 80 5.36 -7.32 -13.17
C PRO A 80 5.56 -5.97 -13.86
N ALA A 81 5.24 -5.86 -15.16
CA ALA A 81 5.41 -4.62 -15.92
C ALA A 81 4.40 -3.52 -15.51
N LEU A 82 3.28 -3.91 -14.89
CA LEU A 82 2.21 -3.01 -14.47
C LEU A 82 2.18 -2.77 -12.95
N ARG A 83 3.07 -3.45 -12.20
CA ARG A 83 3.12 -3.30 -10.75
C ARG A 83 3.75 -1.96 -10.37
N PRO A 84 3.07 -1.14 -9.55
CA PRO A 84 3.73 0.00 -8.95
C PRO A 84 4.81 -0.47 -7.96
N PRO A 85 5.85 0.34 -7.70
CA PRO A 85 6.74 0.15 -6.57
C PRO A 85 5.97 -0.05 -5.25
N VAL A 86 6.28 -1.11 -4.51
CA VAL A 86 5.56 -1.48 -3.27
C VAL A 86 6.43 -1.23 -2.05
N ILE A 87 5.87 -0.59 -1.03
CA ILE A 87 6.40 -0.55 0.34
C ILE A 87 5.39 -1.27 1.21
N VAL A 88 5.85 -2.18 2.07
CA VAL A 88 4.97 -2.88 3.00
C VAL A 88 5.16 -2.29 4.39
N CYS A 89 4.06 -2.04 5.09
CA CYS A 89 4.02 -1.45 6.42
C CYS A 89 3.17 -2.35 7.31
N GLY A 90 3.76 -2.95 8.34
CA GLY A 90 3.02 -3.96 9.10
C GLY A 90 3.86 -4.73 10.10
N SER A 91 3.18 -5.63 10.80
CA SER A 91 3.81 -6.63 11.66
C SER A 91 3.91 -7.94 10.87
N LEU A 92 5.02 -8.11 10.15
CA LEU A 92 5.33 -9.31 9.38
C LEU A 92 6.48 -10.06 10.06
N GLU A 93 6.14 -10.93 11.00
CA GLU A 93 7.12 -11.70 11.77
C GLU A 93 7.30 -13.10 11.16
N SER A 94 6.32 -13.56 10.38
CA SER A 94 6.35 -14.88 9.77
C SER A 94 7.24 -14.96 8.52
N PRO A 95 7.88 -16.11 8.25
CA PRO A 95 8.55 -16.36 6.98
C PRO A 95 7.61 -16.31 5.77
N GLU A 96 6.33 -16.61 5.98
CA GLU A 96 5.30 -16.61 4.94
C GLU A 96 4.98 -15.19 4.47
N ALA A 97 4.76 -14.27 5.41
CA ALA A 97 4.55 -12.86 5.10
C ALA A 97 5.73 -12.23 4.37
N ASN A 98 6.96 -12.54 4.81
CA ASN A 98 8.17 -12.09 4.12
C ASN A 98 8.24 -12.61 2.67
N ARG A 99 7.85 -13.87 2.43
CA ARG A 99 7.77 -14.42 1.06
C ARG A 99 6.67 -13.75 0.24
N ALA A 100 5.51 -13.46 0.83
CA ALA A 100 4.42 -12.77 0.15
C ALA A 100 4.86 -11.36 -0.27
N ALA A 101 5.51 -10.61 0.61
CA ALA A 101 6.04 -9.28 0.32
C ALA A 101 7.08 -9.30 -0.82
N LEU A 102 8.02 -10.25 -0.79
CA LEU A 102 9.01 -10.41 -1.86
C LEU A 102 8.36 -10.76 -3.22
N ARG A 103 7.36 -11.64 -3.23
CA ARG A 103 6.62 -11.99 -4.46
C ARG A 103 5.80 -10.83 -5.01
N ALA A 104 5.25 -9.99 -4.14
CA ALA A 104 4.58 -8.76 -4.52
C ALA A 104 5.53 -7.73 -5.13
N GLY A 105 6.85 -7.86 -4.92
CA GLY A 105 7.87 -6.92 -5.39
C GLY A 105 8.10 -5.76 -4.41
N ALA A 106 7.95 -6.02 -3.11
CA ALA A 106 8.24 -5.04 -2.07
C ALA A 106 9.70 -4.54 -2.17
N LEU A 107 9.86 -3.22 -2.18
CA LEU A 107 11.14 -2.53 -2.14
C LEU A 107 11.65 -2.36 -0.71
N ASP A 108 10.73 -2.20 0.24
CA ASP A 108 11.06 -1.99 1.64
C ASP A 108 9.95 -2.53 2.55
N LEU A 109 10.35 -2.85 3.80
CA LEU A 109 9.50 -3.36 4.87
C LEU A 109 9.62 -2.43 6.07
N LEU A 110 8.54 -1.71 6.36
CA LEU A 110 8.44 -0.82 7.50
C LEU A 110 7.64 -1.48 8.62
N PRO A 111 7.98 -1.22 9.90
CA PRO A 111 7.17 -1.68 11.01
C PRO A 111 5.77 -1.07 10.95
N ALA A 112 4.80 -1.73 11.58
CA ALA A 112 3.46 -1.19 11.73
C ALA A 112 3.52 0.23 12.32
N ALA A 113 2.69 1.12 11.77
CA ALA A 113 2.62 2.48 12.26
C ALA A 113 2.21 2.48 13.76
N PRO A 114 2.80 3.37 14.57
CA PRO A 114 2.60 3.35 16.02
C PRO A 114 1.15 3.59 16.37
N ALA A 115 0.52 2.68 17.12
CA ALA A 115 -0.86 2.88 17.57
C ALA A 115 -0.99 4.22 18.33
N LYS A 116 -2.03 5.02 18.04
CA LYS A 116 -2.39 6.15 18.90
C LYS A 116 -2.68 5.59 20.30
N ALA A 117 -1.88 6.02 21.28
CA ALA A 117 -2.04 5.69 22.69
C ALA A 117 -3.32 6.32 23.28
#